data_AF-A0A377FKY3-F1
#
_entry.id   AF-A0A377FKY3-F1
#
_cell.length_a   1.000
_cell.length_b   1.000
_cell.length_c   1.000
_cell.angle_alpha   90.00
_cell.angle_beta   90.00
_cell.angle_gamma   90.00
#
_symmetry.space_group_name_H-M   'P 1'
#
loop_
_entity.id
_entity.type
_entity.pdbx_description
1 polymer ?
#
loop_
_entity_poly.entity_id
_entity_poly.type
_entity_poly.pdbx_seq_one_letter_code
_entity_poly.pdbx_strand_id
1 'polypeptide(L)'
;MTKNYREEIADFFILALDEDPIEFIKGWNFSQTGSPMNSFTYKEYSGINKLYLKIIEVKNGYGDNRWLTFKQIQDKGYHLQKGAKGAKVEYYIPYDNKEKKWISFDEYNKYSRDPEFDDERFSLKQRIYTVFNASLIDGIE
;
A
#
# COMPACT_ATOMS: atom_id res chain seq x y z
N MET A 1 -19.15 10.91 8.56
CA MET A 1 -17.75 11.12 8.13
C MET A 1 -17.03 9.81 8.36
N THR A 2 -16.54 9.17 7.30
CA THR A 2 -15.84 7.89 7.36
C THR A 2 -14.54 8.10 8.14
N LYS A 3 -14.32 7.36 9.23
CA LYS A 3 -13.07 7.39 10.00
C LYS A 3 -11.90 7.25 9.01
N ASN A 4 -11.08 8.28 8.90
CA ASN A 4 -10.17 8.46 7.76
C ASN A 4 -9.00 7.47 7.92
N TYR A 5 -8.56 6.83 6.83
CA TYR A 5 -7.35 5.98 6.81
C TYR A 5 -6.16 6.67 7.50
N ARG A 6 -6.08 8.00 7.39
CA ARG A 6 -5.05 8.80 8.05
C ARG A 6 -5.23 8.94 9.55
N GLU A 7 -6.47 8.95 10.04
CA GLU A 7 -6.75 8.90 11.48
C GLU A 7 -6.35 7.53 12.02
N GLU A 8 -6.63 6.43 11.32
CA GLU A 8 -6.17 5.09 11.73
C GLU A 8 -4.64 5.01 11.80
N ILE A 9 -3.94 5.64 10.85
CA ILE A 9 -2.48 5.73 10.89
C ILE A 9 -2.03 6.67 12.02
N ALA A 10 -2.61 7.85 12.17
CA ALA A 10 -2.23 8.81 13.21
C ALA A 10 -2.46 8.25 14.61
N ASP A 11 -3.64 7.67 14.87
CA ASP A 11 -3.98 6.95 16.11
C ASP A 11 -2.95 5.87 16.37
N PHE A 12 -2.55 5.12 15.34
CA PHE A 12 -1.50 4.13 15.46
C PHE A 12 -0.14 4.75 15.85
N PHE A 13 0.27 5.84 15.21
CA PHE A 13 1.53 6.53 15.56
C PHE A 13 1.52 7.07 16.99
N ILE A 14 0.38 7.62 17.44
CA ILE A 14 0.23 8.11 18.81
C ILE A 14 0.34 6.93 19.79
N LEU A 15 -0.40 5.84 19.55
CA LEU A 15 -0.31 4.63 20.38
C LEU A 15 1.10 4.05 20.41
N ALA A 16 1.80 4.04 19.28
CA ALA A 16 3.15 3.51 19.21
C ALA A 16 4.22 4.40 19.88
N LEU A 17 3.90 5.68 20.15
CA LEU A 17 4.71 6.57 20.97
C LEU A 17 4.39 6.43 22.47
N ASP A 18 3.15 6.08 22.80
CA ASP A 18 2.67 5.91 24.19
C ASP A 18 2.90 4.49 24.75
N GLU A 19 2.88 3.45 23.90
CA GLU A 19 3.15 2.03 24.25
C GLU A 19 4.63 1.65 24.07
N ASP A 20 4.99 0.44 24.51
CA ASP A 20 6.36 -0.10 24.54
C ASP A 20 7.16 0.22 23.25
N PRO A 21 8.19 1.10 23.33
CA PRO A 21 8.96 1.57 22.18
C PRO A 21 9.55 0.44 21.31
N ILE A 22 9.71 -0.74 21.89
CA ILE A 22 10.32 -1.91 21.25
C ILE A 22 9.50 -2.37 20.04
N GLU A 23 8.16 -2.40 20.11
CA GLU A 23 7.34 -2.85 18.97
C GLU A 23 7.34 -1.84 17.82
N PHE A 24 7.32 -0.55 18.15
CA PHE A 24 7.45 0.51 17.16
C PHE A 24 8.82 0.45 16.46
N ILE A 25 9.91 0.31 17.22
CA ILE A 25 11.27 0.17 16.68
C ILE A 25 11.39 -1.08 15.81
N LYS A 26 10.72 -2.20 16.17
CA LYS A 26 10.64 -3.40 15.31
C LYS A 26 9.96 -3.12 13.97
N GLY A 27 8.99 -2.20 13.91
CA GLY A 27 8.36 -1.75 12.66
C GLY A 27 9.32 -1.06 11.68
N TRP A 28 10.44 -0.52 12.17
CA TRP A 28 11.54 0.01 11.35
C TRP A 28 12.60 -1.04 11.03
N ASN A 29 12.50 -2.22 11.66
CA ASN A 29 13.43 -3.31 11.45
C ASN A 29 12.91 -4.25 10.35
N PHE A 30 13.51 -4.11 9.17
CA PHE A 30 13.19 -4.93 8.00
C PHE A 30 14.06 -6.19 7.89
N SER A 31 14.90 -6.51 8.88
CA SER A 31 15.91 -7.57 8.73
C SER A 31 15.36 -9.00 8.78
N GLN A 32 14.23 -9.24 9.46
CA GLN A 32 13.69 -10.61 9.61
C GLN A 32 13.04 -11.14 8.33
N THR A 33 12.08 -10.39 7.78
CA THR A 33 11.27 -10.82 6.63
C THR A 33 11.51 -9.96 5.39
N GLY A 34 12.26 -8.86 5.51
CA GLY A 34 12.49 -7.89 4.44
C GLY A 34 11.54 -6.69 4.48
N SER A 35 11.69 -5.84 3.47
CA SER A 35 10.78 -4.73 3.19
C SER A 35 9.44 -5.26 2.68
N PRO A 36 8.29 -4.71 3.12
CA PRO A 36 7.02 -5.04 2.51
C PRO A 36 7.05 -4.83 1.00
N MET A 37 6.56 -5.82 0.25
CA MET A 37 6.57 -5.80 -1.20
C MET A 37 5.26 -6.33 -1.78
N ASN A 38 4.90 -5.85 -2.97
CA ASN A 38 3.78 -6.40 -3.71
C ASN A 38 4.23 -7.65 -4.48
N SER A 39 3.73 -8.83 -4.12
CA SER A 39 4.18 -10.11 -4.70
C SER A 39 3.88 -10.28 -6.18
N PHE A 40 2.93 -9.50 -6.71
CA PHE A 40 2.55 -9.58 -8.12
C PHE A 40 3.47 -8.74 -9.00
N THR A 41 3.91 -7.57 -8.53
CA THR A 41 4.78 -6.65 -9.29
C THR A 41 6.25 -6.72 -8.87
N TYR A 42 6.55 -7.40 -7.78
CA TYR A 42 7.86 -7.48 -7.13
C TYR A 42 8.45 -6.14 -6.69
N LYS A 43 7.61 -5.10 -6.59
CA LYS A 43 8.04 -3.77 -6.12
C LYS A 43 7.86 -3.65 -4.62
N GLU A 44 8.86 -3.11 -3.94
CA GLU A 44 8.72 -2.69 -2.55
C GLU A 44 7.71 -1.55 -2.41
N TYR A 45 6.95 -1.56 -1.31
CA TYR A 45 6.21 -0.37 -0.91
C TYR A 45 7.19 0.71 -0.46
N SER A 46 6.79 1.97 -0.58
CA SER A 46 7.59 3.13 -0.18
C SER A 46 6.81 4.04 0.78
N GLY A 47 7.55 4.94 1.45
CA GLY A 47 6.99 5.93 2.36
C GLY A 47 6.13 5.33 3.47
N ILE A 48 4.98 5.95 3.72
CA ILE A 48 4.08 5.56 4.81
C ILE A 48 3.52 4.14 4.64
N ASN A 49 3.28 3.70 3.40
CA ASN A 49 2.78 2.35 3.13
C ASN A 49 3.80 1.29 3.57
N LYS A 50 5.10 1.54 3.34
CA LYS A 50 6.18 0.63 3.76
C LYS A 50 6.16 0.43 5.26
N LEU A 51 6.16 1.53 6.01
CA LEU A 51 6.19 1.49 7.47
C LEU A 51 4.91 0.87 8.03
N TYR A 52 3.74 1.33 7.57
CA TYR A 52 2.44 0.85 8.02
C TYR A 52 2.25 -0.65 7.79
N LEU A 53 2.60 -1.17 6.61
CA LEU A 53 2.49 -2.59 6.33
C LEU A 53 3.44 -3.42 7.20
N LYS A 54 4.68 -2.94 7.44
CA LYS A 54 5.63 -3.66 8.27
C LYS A 54 5.17 -3.76 9.72
N ILE A 55 4.59 -2.68 10.23
CA ILE A 55 3.95 -2.66 11.54
C ILE A 55 2.83 -3.70 11.63
N ILE A 56 1.94 -3.75 10.63
CA ILE A 56 0.82 -4.71 10.63
C ILE A 56 1.34 -6.14 10.60
N GLU A 57 2.37 -6.39 9.79
CA GLU A 57 3.03 -7.69 9.69
C GLU A 57 3.56 -8.15 11.05
N VAL A 58 4.28 -7.28 11.76
CA VAL A 58 4.84 -7.58 13.10
C VAL A 58 3.72 -7.77 14.13
N LYS A 59 2.76 -6.83 14.19
CA LYS A 59 1.67 -6.83 15.17
C LYS A 59 0.77 -8.08 15.07
N ASN A 60 0.53 -8.55 13.85
CA ASN A 60 -0.29 -9.74 13.62
C ASN A 60 0.54 -11.03 13.51
N GLY A 61 1.87 -10.95 13.64
CA GLY A 61 2.77 -12.10 13.58
C GLY A 61 2.75 -12.81 12.22
N TYR A 62 2.56 -12.09 11.12
CA TYR A 62 2.39 -12.69 9.79
C TYR A 62 3.65 -13.36 9.25
N GLY A 63 4.84 -12.84 9.56
CA GLY A 63 6.11 -13.48 9.17
C GLY A 63 6.42 -13.51 7.68
N ASP A 64 5.63 -12.84 6.84
CA ASP A 64 5.82 -12.74 5.38
C ASP A 64 5.73 -11.28 4.95
N ASN A 65 6.67 -10.80 4.14
CA ASN A 65 6.71 -9.41 3.68
C ASN A 65 5.89 -9.18 2.39
N ARG A 66 5.28 -10.21 1.82
CA ARG A 66 4.53 -10.14 0.56
C ARG A 66 3.08 -9.73 0.81
N TRP A 67 2.59 -8.83 -0.03
CA TRP A 67 1.21 -8.31 0.02
C TRP A 67 0.57 -8.30 -1.36
N LEU A 68 -0.74 -8.60 -1.42
CA LEU A 68 -1.50 -8.67 -2.66
C LEU A 68 -2.88 -8.04 -2.50
N THR A 69 -3.40 -7.40 -3.54
CA THR A 69 -4.83 -7.02 -3.58
C THR A 69 -5.70 -8.25 -3.80
N PHE A 70 -6.96 -8.22 -3.38
CA PHE A 70 -7.90 -9.32 -3.62
C PHE A 70 -7.99 -9.71 -5.11
N LYS A 71 -7.97 -8.71 -6.01
CA LYS A 71 -7.96 -8.97 -7.44
C LYS A 71 -6.72 -9.76 -7.88
N GLN A 72 -5.53 -9.39 -7.41
CA GLN A 72 -4.30 -10.12 -7.73
C GLN A 72 -4.33 -11.57 -7.23
N ILE A 73 -4.96 -11.81 -6.08
CA ILE A 73 -5.16 -13.16 -5.52
C ILE A 73 -6.04 -13.98 -6.47
N GLN A 74 -7.18 -13.43 -6.89
CA GLN A 74 -8.10 -14.09 -7.82
C GLN A 74 -7.47 -14.33 -9.19
N ASP A 75 -6.79 -13.33 -9.76
CA ASP A 75 -6.15 -13.42 -11.07
C ASP A 75 -5.06 -14.52 -11.12
N LYS A 76 -4.48 -14.88 -9.98
CA LYS A 76 -3.52 -15.99 -9.82
C LYS A 76 -4.15 -17.34 -9.47
N GLY A 77 -5.46 -17.38 -9.20
CA GLY A 77 -6.14 -18.60 -8.74
C GLY A 77 -5.85 -18.99 -7.29
N TYR A 78 -5.30 -18.06 -6.50
CA TYR A 78 -5.05 -18.27 -5.08
C TYR A 78 -6.33 -18.08 -4.26
N HIS A 79 -6.32 -18.55 -3.01
CA HIS A 79 -7.49 -18.49 -2.15
C HIS A 79 -7.20 -17.65 -0.89
N LEU A 80 -7.95 -16.57 -0.71
CA LEU A 80 -7.87 -15.80 0.52
C LEU A 80 -8.60 -16.54 1.66
N GLN A 81 -7.93 -16.71 2.79
CA GLN A 81 -8.51 -17.39 3.96
C GLN A 81 -9.76 -16.68 4.48
N LYS A 82 -10.74 -17.46 4.95
CA LYS A 82 -11.99 -16.92 5.50
C LYS A 82 -11.71 -16.09 6.75
N GLY A 83 -12.21 -14.85 6.78
CA GLY A 83 -12.03 -13.93 7.91
C GLY A 83 -10.72 -13.14 7.86
N ALA A 84 -9.90 -13.29 6.82
CA ALA A 84 -8.70 -12.49 6.61
C ALA A 84 -9.03 -10.99 6.61
N LYS A 85 -8.21 -10.20 7.31
CA LYS A 85 -8.33 -8.74 7.39
C LYS A 85 -7.27 -8.10 6.50
N GLY A 86 -7.70 -7.22 5.61
CA GLY A 86 -6.80 -6.47 4.75
C GLY A 86 -6.29 -5.19 5.39
N ALA A 87 -5.09 -4.77 5.00
CA ALA A 87 -4.52 -3.48 5.29
C ALA A 87 -4.81 -2.49 4.15
N LYS A 88 -4.99 -1.21 4.48
CA LYS A 88 -5.15 -0.15 3.47
C LYS A 88 -3.78 0.39 3.06
N VAL A 89 -3.63 0.71 1.78
CA VAL A 89 -2.49 1.47 1.24
C VAL A 89 -3.00 2.61 0.38
N GLU A 90 -2.31 3.74 0.43
CA GLU A 90 -2.70 4.97 -0.27
C GLU A 90 -1.69 5.33 -1.36
N TYR A 91 -2.20 5.69 -2.52
CA TYR A 91 -1.40 6.23 -3.62
C TYR A 91 -2.02 7.52 -4.14
N TYR A 92 -1.16 8.42 -4.56
CA TYR A 92 -1.52 9.58 -5.37
C TYR A 92 -1.15 9.28 -6.81
N ILE A 93 -2.16 9.19 -7.68
CA ILE A 93 -1.99 8.78 -9.07
C ILE A 93 -2.43 9.95 -9.96
N PRO A 94 -1.67 10.28 -11.02
CA PRO A 94 -2.09 11.27 -11.99
C PRO A 94 -3.42 10.89 -12.65
N TYR A 95 -4.30 11.87 -12.76
CA TYR A 95 -5.60 11.75 -13.39
C TYR A 95 -5.74 12.82 -14.46
N ASP A 96 -6.04 12.39 -15.68
CA ASP A 96 -6.35 13.26 -16.81
C ASP A 96 -7.79 13.77 -16.65
N ASN A 97 -7.96 15.04 -16.29
CA ASN A 97 -9.28 15.63 -16.06
C ASN A 97 -10.09 15.78 -17.35
N LYS A 98 -9.40 15.92 -18.50
CA LYS A 98 -10.04 16.06 -19.82
C LYS A 98 -10.59 14.73 -20.30
N GLU A 99 -9.75 13.70 -20.31
CA GLU A 99 -10.12 12.34 -20.77
C GLU A 99 -10.80 11.50 -19.68
N LYS A 100 -10.87 12.02 -18.45
CA LYS A 100 -11.46 11.38 -17.27
C LYS A 100 -10.90 10.00 -16.96
N LYS A 101 -9.58 9.83 -17.11
CA LYS A 101 -8.88 8.56 -16.91
C LYS A 101 -7.67 8.70 -15.98
N TRP A 102 -7.37 7.61 -15.28
CA TRP A 102 -6.12 7.46 -14.55
C TRP A 102 -4.99 7.20 -15.54
N ILE A 103 -3.83 7.80 -15.31
CA ILE A 103 -2.63 7.57 -16.12
C ILE A 103 -1.45 7.23 -15.20
N SER A 104 -0.46 6.53 -15.75
CA SER A 104 0.79 6.30 -15.06
C SER A 104 1.62 7.57 -14.93
N PHE A 105 2.56 7.59 -13.97
CA PHE A 105 3.55 8.67 -13.90
C PHE A 105 4.45 8.72 -15.15
N ASP A 106 4.70 7.58 -15.81
CA ASP A 106 5.47 7.56 -17.06
C ASP A 106 4.71 8.25 -18.21
N GLU A 107 3.39 8.06 -18.29
CA GLU A 107 2.54 8.79 -19.24
C GLU A 107 2.48 10.28 -18.89
N TYR A 108 2.28 10.62 -17.61
CA TYR A 108 2.30 12.01 -17.15
C TYR A 108 3.61 12.72 -17.50
N ASN A 109 4.75 12.08 -17.24
CA ASN A 109 6.09 12.63 -17.53
C ASN A 109 6.34 12.82 -19.04
N LYS A 110 5.61 12.11 -19.91
CA LYS A 110 5.65 12.36 -21.36
C LYS A 110 4.88 13.62 -21.72
N TYR A 111 3.69 13.82 -21.16
CA TYR A 111 2.92 15.05 -21.36
C TYR A 111 3.64 16.28 -20.80
N SER A 112 4.23 16.18 -19.61
CA SER A 112 4.89 17.32 -18.95
C SER A 112 6.15 17.83 -19.66
N ARG A 113 6.65 17.10 -20.67
CA ARG A 113 7.78 17.49 -21.51
C ARG A 113 7.35 18.15 -22.81
N ASP A 114 6.05 18.15 -23.10
CA ASP A 114 5.47 18.84 -24.25
C ASP A 114 5.48 20.36 -23.99
N PRO A 115 6.00 21.20 -24.90
CA PRO A 115 5.91 22.66 -24.78
C PRO A 115 4.48 23.20 -24.66
N GLU A 116 3.47 22.48 -25.16
CA GLU A 116 2.05 22.83 -25.03
C GLU A 116 1.38 22.22 -23.78
N PHE A 117 2.18 21.75 -22.82
CA PHE A 117 1.66 21.13 -21.61
C PHE A 117 0.77 22.08 -20.80
N ASP A 118 -0.48 21.68 -20.64
CA ASP A 118 -1.46 22.31 -19.76
C ASP A 118 -1.40 21.62 -18.38
N ASP A 119 -0.80 22.29 -17.40
CA ASP A 119 -0.64 21.80 -16.02
C ASP A 119 -2.01 21.67 -15.31
N GLU A 120 -3.05 22.38 -15.75
CA GLU A 120 -4.41 22.27 -15.19
C GLU A 120 -5.16 21.03 -15.68
N ARG A 121 -4.73 20.44 -16.80
CA ARG A 121 -5.34 19.22 -17.36
C ARG A 121 -5.19 18.04 -16.41
N PHE A 122 -4.11 17.98 -15.64
CA PHE A 122 -3.81 16.82 -14.80
C PHE A 122 -3.93 17.17 -13.33
N SER A 123 -4.37 16.20 -12.53
CA SER A 123 -4.41 16.34 -11.07
C SER A 123 -3.94 15.06 -10.40
N LEU A 124 -3.29 15.16 -9.26
CA LEU A 124 -3.01 14.00 -8.41
C LEU A 124 -4.26 13.68 -7.61
N LYS A 125 -4.86 12.51 -7.88
CA LYS A 125 -6.01 12.02 -7.12
C LYS A 125 -5.60 10.86 -6.22
N GLN A 126 -6.17 10.86 -5.03
CA GLN A 126 -5.97 9.81 -4.05
C GLN A 126 -6.65 8.52 -4.51
N ARG A 127 -5.99 7.39 -4.30
CA ARG A 127 -6.57 6.07 -4.45
C ARG A 127 -6.12 5.16 -3.32
N ILE A 128 -7.10 4.60 -2.62
CA ILE A 128 -6.87 3.66 -1.53
C ILE A 128 -7.13 2.25 -2.05
N TYR A 129 -6.24 1.33 -1.71
CA TYR A 129 -6.38 -0.09 -2.01
C TYR A 129 -6.35 -0.89 -0.72
N THR A 130 -7.04 -2.03 -0.72
CA THR A 130 -6.93 -3.02 0.34
C THR A 130 -6.01 -4.15 -0.13
N VAL A 131 -4.98 -4.44 0.66
CA VAL A 131 -4.00 -5.50 0.43
C VAL A 131 -4.03 -6.50 1.58
N PHE A 132 -3.76 -7.75 1.27
CA PHE A 132 -3.73 -8.88 2.20
C PHE A 132 -2.31 -9.44 2.23
N ASN A 133 -1.86 -9.81 3.41
CA ASN A 133 -0.56 -10.43 3.58
C ASN A 133 -0.57 -11.85 2.99
N ALA A 134 0.55 -12.29 2.42
CA ALA A 134 0.72 -13.61 1.83
C ALA A 134 0.45 -14.77 2.80
N SER A 135 0.73 -14.60 4.09
CA SER A 135 0.41 -15.60 5.13
C SER A 135 -1.09 -15.93 5.24
N LEU A 136 -1.96 -15.07 4.72
CA LEU A 136 -3.42 -15.24 4.73
C LEU A 136 -3.96 -15.83 3.42
N ILE A 137 -3.08 -16.27 2.52
CA ILE A 137 -3.41 -16.66 1.15
C ILE A 137 -2.93 -18.08 0.90
N ASP A 138 -3.85 -18.98 0.63
CA ASP A 138 -3.58 -20.38 0.32
C ASP A 138 -3.21 -20.54 -1.16
N GLY A 139 -2.17 -21.35 -1.42
CA GLY A 139 -1.69 -21.66 -2.78
C GLY A 139 -0.70 -20.64 -3.36
N ILE A 140 -0.25 -19.66 -2.56
CA ILE A 140 0.82 -18.74 -2.97
C ILE A 140 2.19 -19.42 -2.91
N GLU A 141 3.03 -19.16 -3.93
CA GLU A 141 4.44 -19.61 -4.03
C GLU A 141 5.40 -18.46 -3.76
#